data_AF-A0A3S1GFC2-F1
#
_entry.id   AF-A0A3S1GFC2-F1
#
_cell.length_a   1.000
_cell.length_b   1.000
_cell.length_c   1.000
_cell.angle_alpha   90.00
_cell.angle_beta   90.00
_cell.angle_gamma   90.00
#
_symmetry.space_group_name_H-M   'P 1'
#
loop_
_entity.id
_entity.type
_entity.pdbx_description
1 polymer ?
#
loop_
_entity_poly.entity_id
_entity_poly.type
_entity_poly.pdbx_seq_one_letter_code
_entity_poly.pdbx_strand_id
1 'polypeptide(L)'
;MEHVDRHDLRRLRTEASLAASVSNSASPDPALVALNRFGLGAKPGYDLGKIAADPRGYLKAELKQQDIALVSPDDPRNAGLLDSTAAIQASMAAAMERKAARDEKASAAMQPMAADDPAGPVVTKAKPAVPRVEADIYRDEAQARFDKALAATPGFVERLVGFWSNHFCVSVAKAPVVRACA
;
A
#
# COMPACT_ATOMS: atom_id res chain seq x y z
N MET A 1 -63.36 10.14 -1.08
CA MET A 1 -63.28 10.89 0.20
C MET A 1 -62.67 9.91 1.20
N GLU A 2 -61.35 9.73 1.13
CA GLU A 2 -60.64 8.72 1.91
C GLU A 2 -60.70 9.07 3.40
N HIS A 3 -61.19 8.12 4.20
CA HIS A 3 -61.33 8.25 5.63
C HIS A 3 -60.00 7.85 6.27
N VAL A 4 -59.15 8.84 6.55
CA VAL A 4 -57.88 8.62 7.25
C VAL A 4 -58.18 8.23 8.70
N ASP A 5 -57.78 7.02 9.07
CA ASP A 5 -58.04 6.41 10.37
C ASP A 5 -57.29 7.17 11.49
N ARG A 6 -57.98 7.49 12.59
CA ARG A 6 -57.40 8.18 13.76
C ARG A 6 -56.36 7.30 14.48
N HIS A 7 -56.30 6.01 14.18
CA HIS A 7 -55.24 5.12 14.65
C HIS A 7 -53.91 5.33 13.91
N ASP A 8 -53.93 5.69 12.61
CA ASP A 8 -52.71 6.00 11.84
C ASP A 8 -52.05 7.29 12.32
N LEU A 9 -52.84 8.30 12.68
CA LEU A 9 -52.33 9.57 13.20
C LEU A 9 -51.66 9.44 14.57
N ARG A 10 -52.03 8.44 15.40
CA ARG A 10 -51.33 8.16 16.66
C ARG A 10 -50.05 7.38 16.45
N ARG A 11 -50.02 6.45 15.48
CA ARG A 11 -48.80 5.71 15.09
C ARG A 11 -47.73 6.66 14.55
N LEU A 12 -48.12 7.57 13.66
CA LEU A 12 -47.23 8.60 13.10
C LEU A 12 -46.70 9.57 14.16
N ARG A 13 -47.49 9.89 15.19
CA ARG A 13 -47.05 10.77 16.30
C ARG A 13 -46.12 10.07 17.31
N THR A 14 -46.16 8.74 17.37
CA THR A 14 -45.28 7.95 18.25
C THR A 14 -43.93 7.66 17.58
N GLU A 15 -43.91 7.47 16.25
CA GLU A 15 -42.67 7.26 15.49
C GLU A 15 -41.87 8.56 15.29
N ALA A 16 -42.54 9.72 15.27
CA ALA A 16 -41.87 11.03 15.20
C ALA A 16 -41.16 11.46 16.51
N SER A 17 -41.35 10.73 17.62
CA SER A 17 -40.73 11.02 18.92
C SER A 17 -39.46 10.19 19.21
N LEU A 18 -39.09 9.24 18.35
CA LEU A 18 -37.91 8.39 18.55
C LEU A 18 -36.73 8.71 17.61
N ALA A 19 -36.80 9.81 16.87
CA ALA A 19 -35.62 10.42 16.27
C ALA A 19 -35.07 11.49 17.22
N ALA A 20 -34.65 11.06 18.41
CA ALA A 20 -33.79 11.90 19.22
C ALA A 20 -32.56 12.22 18.37
N SER A 21 -32.38 13.50 18.03
CA SER A 21 -31.12 14.01 17.50
C SER A 21 -30.02 13.47 18.40
N VAL A 22 -29.19 12.57 17.87
CA VAL A 22 -27.93 12.23 18.52
C VAL A 22 -27.04 13.45 18.34
N SER A 23 -27.30 14.47 19.15
CA SER A 23 -26.37 15.55 19.39
C SER A 23 -25.20 14.90 20.10
N ASN A 24 -24.25 14.37 19.34
CA ASN A 24 -22.98 13.90 19.86
C ASN A 24 -22.19 15.13 20.32
N SER A 25 -22.55 15.65 21.49
CA SER A 25 -21.95 16.81 22.16
C SER A 25 -20.82 16.41 23.10
N ALA A 26 -20.32 15.16 23.02
CA ALA A 26 -19.08 14.79 23.67
C ALA A 26 -17.91 15.26 22.79
N SER A 27 -17.07 16.14 23.35
CA SER A 27 -15.76 16.45 22.75
C SER A 27 -15.02 15.13 22.49
N PRO A 28 -14.45 14.93 21.29
CA PRO A 28 -13.76 13.69 20.96
C PRO A 28 -12.58 13.50 21.91
N ASP A 29 -12.37 12.26 22.36
CA ASP A 29 -11.23 11.91 23.23
C ASP A 29 -9.92 12.37 22.55
N PRO A 30 -9.15 13.28 23.19
CA PRO A 30 -7.94 13.83 22.60
C PRO A 30 -6.88 12.77 22.25
N ALA A 31 -6.81 11.67 23.01
CA ALA A 31 -5.91 10.56 22.71
C ALA A 31 -6.37 9.82 21.45
N LEU A 32 -7.67 9.55 21.30
CA LEU A 32 -8.21 8.93 20.08
C LEU A 32 -8.05 9.85 18.86
N VAL A 33 -8.16 11.17 19.04
CA VAL A 33 -7.86 12.13 17.96
C VAL A 33 -6.40 12.02 17.54
N ALA A 34 -5.45 12.05 18.48
CA ALA A 34 -4.03 11.93 18.18
C ALA A 34 -3.71 10.59 17.49
N LEU A 35 -4.24 9.48 17.99
CA LEU A 35 -3.91 8.14 17.51
C LEU A 35 -4.60 7.76 16.20
N ASN A 36 -5.88 8.12 16.01
CA ASN A 36 -6.65 7.66 14.85
C ASN A 36 -6.75 8.70 13.74
N ARG A 37 -6.77 10.00 14.07
CA ARG A 37 -6.83 11.06 13.04
C ARG A 37 -5.45 11.42 12.52
N PHE A 38 -4.45 11.46 13.39
CA PHE A 38 -3.07 11.79 13.02
C PHE A 38 -2.17 10.55 12.93
N GLY A 39 -2.22 9.65 13.90
CA GLY A 39 -1.41 8.42 13.93
C GLY A 39 -2.02 7.25 13.14
N LEU A 40 -1.35 6.10 13.15
CA LEU A 40 -1.78 4.85 12.51
C LEU A 40 -2.67 3.97 13.41
N GLY A 41 -3.18 4.51 14.50
CA GLY A 41 -4.06 3.82 15.45
C GLY A 41 -3.43 3.58 16.82
N ALA A 42 -4.27 3.22 17.78
CA ALA A 42 -3.83 2.83 19.12
C ALA A 42 -3.23 1.42 19.11
N LYS A 43 -2.14 1.23 19.86
CA LYS A 43 -1.53 -0.10 20.06
C LYS A 43 -1.70 -0.59 21.51
N PRO A 44 -1.68 -1.92 21.73
CA PRO A 44 -1.59 -2.48 23.07
C PRO A 44 -0.41 -1.88 23.84
N GLY A 45 -0.63 -1.50 25.10
CA GLY A 45 0.40 -0.93 25.97
C GLY A 45 0.54 0.60 25.91
N TYR A 46 -0.23 1.31 25.08
CA TYR A 46 -0.26 2.77 25.15
C TYR A 46 -0.94 3.27 26.44
N ASP A 47 -0.31 4.26 27.07
CA ASP A 47 -0.90 5.00 28.17
C ASP A 47 -1.78 6.13 27.61
N LEU A 48 -3.04 5.80 27.33
CA LEU A 48 -4.00 6.74 26.76
C LEU A 48 -4.22 7.96 27.67
N GLY A 49 -4.10 7.81 28.99
CA GLY A 49 -4.21 8.91 29.95
C GLY A 49 -3.10 9.94 29.77
N LYS A 50 -1.84 9.49 29.60
CA LYS A 50 -0.71 10.38 29.30
C LYS A 50 -0.85 11.06 27.94
N ILE A 51 -1.30 10.33 26.92
CA ILE A 51 -1.52 10.91 25.58
C ILE A 51 -2.64 11.95 25.61
N ALA A 52 -3.72 11.70 26.35
CA ALA A 52 -4.83 12.64 26.50
C ALA A 52 -4.43 13.92 27.23
N ALA A 53 -3.44 13.85 28.14
CA ALA A 53 -2.96 15.00 28.89
C ALA A 53 -2.19 16.01 28.01
N ASP A 54 -1.43 15.55 27.01
CA ASP A 54 -0.76 16.42 26.02
C ASP A 54 -0.68 15.78 24.61
N PRO A 55 -1.80 15.71 23.87
CA PRO A 55 -1.85 15.04 22.57
C PRO A 55 -1.04 15.80 21.50
N ARG A 56 -0.96 17.13 21.61
CA ARG A 56 -0.22 17.97 20.65
C ARG A 56 1.28 17.86 20.89
N GLY A 57 1.72 17.87 22.15
CA GLY A 57 3.10 17.63 22.52
C GLY A 57 3.57 16.24 22.10
N TYR A 58 2.71 15.23 22.28
CA TYR A 58 2.98 13.86 21.83
C TYR A 58 3.26 13.78 20.31
N LEU A 59 2.41 14.36 19.47
CA LEU A 59 2.62 14.41 18.01
C LEU A 59 3.82 15.28 17.60
N LYS A 60 4.05 16.41 18.29
CA LYS A 60 5.20 17.28 18.03
C LYS A 60 6.52 16.62 18.42
N ALA A 61 6.52 15.76 19.44
CA ALA A 61 7.72 15.01 19.83
C ALA A 61 8.10 14.03 18.73
N GLU A 62 7.13 13.32 18.14
CA GLU A 62 7.37 12.42 17.00
C GLU A 62 7.99 13.17 15.81
N LEU A 63 7.45 14.34 15.44
CA LEU A 63 7.98 15.17 14.34
C LEU A 63 9.45 15.62 14.54
N LYS A 64 9.93 15.68 15.78
CA LYS A 64 11.31 16.10 16.10
C LYS A 64 12.31 14.95 16.02
N GLN A 65 11.84 13.71 15.92
CA GLN A 65 12.72 12.56 15.80
C GLN A 65 13.30 12.49 14.39
N GLN A 66 14.61 12.62 14.29
CA GLN A 66 15.32 12.48 13.02
C GLN A 66 15.21 11.04 12.52
N ASP A 67 15.07 10.89 11.21
CA ASP A 67 15.05 9.60 10.52
C ASP A 67 14.02 8.60 11.07
N ILE A 68 12.97 9.09 11.76
CA ILE A 68 11.98 8.23 12.41
C ILE A 68 11.24 7.36 11.39
N ALA A 69 11.06 7.83 10.16
CA ALA A 69 10.46 7.07 9.06
C ALA A 69 11.47 6.38 8.14
N LEU A 70 12.78 6.48 8.42
CA LEU A 70 13.80 5.82 7.62
C LEU A 70 13.71 4.30 7.77
N VAL A 71 13.67 3.60 6.65
CA VAL A 71 13.88 2.15 6.57
C VAL A 71 15.39 1.94 6.56
N SER A 72 15.95 1.61 7.72
CA SER A 72 17.40 1.48 7.86
C SER A 72 17.89 0.19 7.17
N PRO A 73 18.95 0.26 6.35
CA PRO A 73 19.58 -0.93 5.77
C PRO A 73 20.34 -1.76 6.81
N ASP A 74 20.64 -1.19 7.98
CA ASP A 74 21.33 -1.88 9.08
C ASP A 74 20.38 -2.78 9.88
N ASP A 75 19.07 -2.65 9.69
CA ASP A 75 18.09 -3.54 10.31
C ASP A 75 18.15 -4.92 9.63
N PRO A 76 18.38 -6.02 10.36
CA PRO A 76 18.40 -7.36 9.79
C PRO A 76 17.14 -7.76 9.03
N ARG A 77 15.98 -7.15 9.34
CA ARG A 77 14.71 -7.36 8.62
C ARG A 77 14.73 -6.80 7.20
N ASN A 78 15.59 -5.83 6.95
CA ASN A 78 15.78 -5.18 5.66
C ASN A 78 17.04 -5.69 4.93
N ALA A 79 17.66 -6.76 5.45
CA ALA A 79 18.82 -7.37 4.83
C ALA A 79 18.45 -7.87 3.42
N GLY A 80 19.16 -7.39 2.41
CA GLY A 80 18.92 -7.75 1.01
C GLY A 80 18.10 -6.73 0.21
N LEU A 81 17.61 -5.65 0.82
CA LEU A 81 17.10 -4.51 0.06
C LEU A 81 18.21 -3.95 -0.82
N LEU A 82 17.91 -3.80 -2.10
CA LEU A 82 18.83 -3.18 -3.06
C LEU A 82 18.73 -1.67 -2.95
N ASP A 83 19.87 -0.99 -3.04
CA ASP A 83 19.83 0.44 -3.36
C ASP A 83 19.33 0.65 -4.80
N SER A 84 18.97 1.90 -5.11
CA SER A 84 18.41 2.23 -6.43
C SER A 84 19.36 1.89 -7.58
N THR A 85 20.67 1.96 -7.39
CA THR A 85 21.66 1.65 -8.44
C THR A 85 21.73 0.15 -8.70
N ALA A 86 21.84 -0.65 -7.64
CA ALA A 86 21.84 -2.11 -7.72
C ALA A 86 20.52 -2.64 -8.29
N ALA A 87 19.39 -2.04 -7.92
CA ALA A 87 18.08 -2.42 -8.43
C ALA A 87 17.93 -2.12 -9.94
N ILE A 88 18.40 -0.96 -10.39
CA ILE A 88 18.41 -0.59 -11.82
C ILE A 88 19.32 -1.52 -12.61
N GLN A 89 20.51 -1.84 -12.10
CA GLN A 89 21.45 -2.79 -12.72
C GLN A 89 20.82 -4.19 -12.85
N ALA A 90 20.18 -4.70 -11.80
CA ALA A 90 19.49 -5.98 -11.81
C ALA A 90 18.35 -6.01 -12.84
N SER A 91 17.57 -4.92 -12.95
CA SER A 91 16.51 -4.80 -13.96
C SER A 91 17.07 -4.79 -15.39
N MET A 92 18.16 -4.07 -15.64
CA MET A 92 18.80 -4.02 -16.96
C MET A 92 19.39 -5.38 -17.36
N ALA A 93 20.03 -6.09 -16.44
CA ALA A 93 20.54 -7.45 -16.68
C ALA A 93 19.41 -8.41 -17.06
N ALA A 94 18.32 -8.44 -16.27
CA ALA A 94 17.15 -9.26 -16.57
C ALA A 94 16.46 -8.87 -17.88
N ALA A 95 16.50 -7.59 -18.28
CA ALA A 95 15.99 -7.14 -19.57
C ALA A 95 16.84 -7.65 -20.74
N MET A 96 18.17 -7.61 -20.62
CA MET A 96 19.09 -8.14 -21.63
C MET A 96 18.92 -9.65 -21.82
N GLU A 97 18.83 -10.42 -20.74
CA GLU A 97 18.59 -11.87 -20.80
C GLU A 97 17.26 -12.22 -21.47
N ARG A 98 16.20 -11.49 -21.16
CA ARG A 98 14.89 -11.66 -21.82
C ARG A 98 14.96 -11.37 -23.32
N LYS A 99 15.73 -10.35 -23.71
CA LYS A 99 15.95 -10.04 -25.14
C LYS A 99 16.71 -11.17 -25.81
N ALA A 100 17.82 -11.64 -25.23
CA ALA A 100 18.61 -12.75 -25.77
C ALA A 100 17.76 -14.02 -25.93
N ALA A 101 17.01 -14.42 -24.89
CA ALA A 101 16.13 -15.60 -24.96
C ALA A 101 15.00 -15.46 -26.00
N ARG A 102 14.54 -14.23 -26.28
CA ARG A 102 13.58 -13.97 -27.36
C ARG A 102 14.23 -14.09 -28.73
N ASP A 103 15.43 -13.55 -28.90
CA ASP A 103 16.18 -13.58 -30.15
C ASP A 103 16.59 -15.03 -30.50
N GLU A 104 16.98 -15.84 -29.51
CA GLU A 104 17.24 -17.29 -29.66
C GLU A 104 15.99 -18.08 -30.05
N LYS A 105 14.85 -17.81 -29.41
CA LYS A 105 13.58 -18.46 -29.80
C LYS A 105 13.14 -18.05 -31.21
N ALA A 106 13.37 -16.80 -31.59
CA ALA A 106 13.07 -16.32 -32.94
C ALA A 106 13.98 -16.98 -33.98
N SER A 107 15.27 -17.14 -33.69
CA SER A 107 16.21 -17.82 -34.60
C SER A 107 15.92 -19.32 -34.72
N ALA A 108 15.53 -19.99 -33.63
CA ALA A 108 15.10 -21.40 -33.65
C ALA A 108 13.81 -21.62 -34.45
N ALA A 109 12.85 -20.68 -34.40
CA ALA A 109 11.61 -20.75 -35.16
C ALA A 109 11.76 -20.47 -36.66
N MET A 110 12.90 -19.90 -37.08
CA MET A 110 13.19 -19.53 -38.48
C MET A 110 14.09 -20.54 -39.20
N GLN A 111 14.49 -21.63 -38.52
CA GLN A 111 15.14 -22.77 -39.17
C GLN A 111 14.10 -23.55 -40.00
N PRO A 112 14.42 -23.97 -41.25
CA PRO A 112 13.47 -24.65 -42.12
C PRO A 112 13.09 -26.00 -41.51
N MET A 113 11.83 -26.11 -41.05
CA MET A 113 11.23 -27.40 -40.75
C MET A 113 10.97 -28.14 -42.07
N ALA A 114 11.54 -29.34 -42.21
CA ALA A 114 11.08 -30.29 -43.22
C ALA A 114 9.61 -30.63 -42.94
N ALA A 115 8.77 -30.52 -43.97
CA ALA A 115 7.32 -30.71 -43.88
C ALA A 115 6.94 -32.16 -43.53
N ASP A 116 6.08 -32.33 -42.53
CA ASP A 116 4.72 -32.89 -42.67
C ASP A 116 4.12 -33.18 -41.28
N ASP A 117 3.12 -32.39 -40.86
CA ASP A 117 1.98 -32.86 -40.04
C ASP A 117 0.91 -31.75 -39.86
N PRO A 118 -0.41 -32.01 -40.11
CA PRO A 118 -1.46 -31.00 -40.12
C PRO A 118 -2.15 -30.74 -38.76
N ALA A 119 -1.50 -31.04 -37.63
CA ALA A 119 -2.00 -30.68 -36.31
C ALA A 119 -1.29 -29.42 -35.81
N GLY A 120 -1.82 -28.25 -36.16
CA GLY A 120 -1.26 -26.95 -35.77
C GLY A 120 -1.14 -26.80 -34.24
N PRO A 121 0.00 -26.33 -33.71
CA PRO A 121 0.22 -26.28 -32.27
C PRO A 121 -0.66 -25.20 -31.63
N VAL A 122 -1.42 -25.60 -30.61
CA VAL A 122 -2.12 -24.69 -29.70
C VAL A 122 -1.06 -23.85 -28.98
N VAL A 123 -0.96 -22.56 -29.33
CA VAL A 123 -0.03 -21.63 -28.69
C VAL A 123 -0.53 -21.33 -27.28
N THR A 124 -0.21 -22.19 -26.32
CA THR A 124 -0.26 -21.82 -24.91
C THR A 124 0.74 -20.69 -24.70
N LYS A 125 0.30 -19.53 -24.20
CA LYS A 125 1.20 -18.41 -23.86
C LYS A 125 2.28 -18.92 -22.91
N ALA A 126 3.47 -19.19 -23.44
CA ALA A 126 4.59 -19.68 -22.67
C ALA A 126 4.93 -18.64 -21.59
N LYS A 127 5.07 -19.10 -20.35
CA LYS A 127 5.59 -18.26 -19.26
C LYS A 127 6.95 -17.69 -19.71
N PRO A 128 7.24 -16.40 -19.43
CA PRO A 128 8.53 -15.83 -19.77
C PRO A 128 9.65 -16.67 -19.14
N ALA A 129 10.70 -16.95 -19.93
CA ALA A 129 11.78 -17.83 -19.52
C ALA A 129 12.63 -17.25 -18.37
N VAL A 130 12.60 -15.93 -18.19
CA VAL A 130 13.31 -15.22 -17.12
C VAL A 130 12.26 -14.57 -16.19
N PRO A 131 12.32 -14.85 -14.88
CA PRO A 131 11.47 -14.20 -13.88
C PRO A 131 11.60 -12.67 -13.92
N ARG A 132 10.52 -11.97 -13.56
CA ARG A 132 10.51 -10.50 -13.55
C ARG A 132 11.09 -9.99 -12.23
N VAL A 133 12.41 -9.91 -12.16
CA VAL A 133 13.19 -9.46 -10.98
C VAL A 133 12.65 -8.14 -10.40
N GLU A 134 12.16 -7.23 -11.24
CA GLU A 134 11.64 -5.93 -10.78
C GLU A 134 10.36 -6.06 -9.95
N ALA A 135 9.63 -7.18 -10.05
CA ALA A 135 8.47 -7.44 -9.19
C ALA A 135 8.89 -7.94 -7.81
N ASP A 136 9.99 -8.67 -7.72
CA ASP A 136 10.51 -9.20 -6.45
C ASP A 136 11.14 -8.06 -5.65
N ILE A 137 11.98 -7.24 -6.28
CA ILE A 137 12.55 -6.02 -5.67
C ILE A 137 11.45 -5.13 -5.09
N TYR A 138 10.40 -4.85 -5.87
CA TYR A 138 9.29 -4.03 -5.41
C TYR A 138 8.55 -4.65 -4.21
N ARG A 139 8.40 -5.98 -4.16
CA ARG A 139 7.75 -6.66 -3.02
C ARG A 139 8.59 -6.53 -1.76
N ASP A 140 9.89 -6.70 -1.87
CA ASP A 140 10.80 -6.61 -0.73
C ASP A 140 10.79 -5.17 -0.15
N GLU A 141 10.85 -4.16 -1.03
CA GLU A 141 10.72 -2.76 -0.60
C GLU A 141 9.35 -2.44 0.00
N ALA A 142 8.27 -2.94 -0.61
CA ALA A 142 6.91 -2.74 -0.10
C ALA A 142 6.72 -3.39 1.27
N GLN A 143 7.29 -4.57 1.48
CA GLN A 143 7.27 -5.28 2.76
C GLN A 143 8.02 -4.47 3.83
N ALA A 144 9.22 -3.97 3.53
CA ALA A 144 10.00 -3.15 4.46
C ALA A 144 9.26 -1.86 4.87
N ARG A 145 8.62 -1.17 3.91
CA ARG A 145 7.77 0.01 4.18
C ARG A 145 6.56 -0.35 5.05
N PHE A 146 5.94 -1.50 4.80
CA PHE A 146 4.81 -1.98 5.58
C PHE A 146 5.20 -2.31 7.02
N ASP A 147 6.31 -3.02 7.21
CA ASP A 147 6.83 -3.36 8.54
C ASP A 147 7.24 -2.13 9.34
N LYS A 148 7.80 -1.12 8.65
CA LYS A 148 8.09 0.19 9.24
C LYS A 148 6.82 0.88 9.75
N ALA A 149 5.78 0.96 8.92
CA ALA A 149 4.50 1.54 9.30
C ALA A 149 3.84 0.77 10.46
N LEU A 150 3.92 -0.56 10.46
CA LEU A 150 3.43 -1.40 11.55
C LEU A 150 4.19 -1.19 12.85
N ALA A 151 5.49 -0.85 12.80
CA ALA A 151 6.28 -0.58 14.00
C ALA A 151 6.06 0.85 14.55
N ALA A 152 5.65 1.79 13.71
CA ALA A 152 5.54 3.21 14.06
C ALA A 152 4.57 3.51 15.22
N THR A 153 4.95 4.47 16.06
CA THR A 153 4.24 4.81 17.29
C THR A 153 4.39 6.32 17.57
N PRO A 154 3.32 7.14 17.46
CA PRO A 154 1.96 6.80 17.00
C PRO A 154 1.79 6.68 15.48
N GLY A 155 2.79 7.03 14.66
CA GLY A 155 2.74 6.88 13.21
C GLY A 155 2.22 8.12 12.47
N PHE A 156 2.28 9.30 13.09
CA PHE A 156 1.91 10.53 12.39
C PHE A 156 2.90 10.85 11.27
N VAL A 157 4.20 10.62 11.49
CA VAL A 157 5.20 10.84 10.44
C VAL A 157 5.01 9.88 9.27
N GLU A 158 4.69 8.60 9.55
CA GLU A 158 4.37 7.62 8.50
C GLU A 158 3.15 8.03 7.66
N ARG A 159 2.12 8.63 8.28
CA ARG A 159 1.00 9.21 7.51
C ARG A 159 1.44 10.35 6.61
N LEU A 160 2.34 11.21 7.07
CA LEU A 160 2.88 12.28 6.24
C LEU A 160 3.69 11.73 5.08
N VAL A 161 4.54 10.72 5.32
CA VAL A 161 5.28 10.01 4.27
C VAL A 161 4.30 9.45 3.25
N GLY A 162 3.30 8.67 3.65
CA GLY A 162 2.30 8.11 2.73
C GLY A 162 1.54 9.18 1.95
N PHE A 163 1.17 10.30 2.58
CA PHE A 163 0.52 11.42 1.92
C PHE A 163 1.39 12.01 0.82
N TRP A 164 2.65 12.36 1.11
CA TRP A 164 3.55 12.96 0.14
C TRP A 164 4.02 11.97 -0.93
N SER A 165 4.32 10.72 -0.56
CA SER A 165 4.67 9.67 -1.51
C SER A 165 3.55 9.41 -2.51
N ASN A 166 2.29 9.40 -2.08
CA ASN A 166 1.16 9.29 -3.00
C ASN A 166 0.99 10.56 -3.84
N HIS A 167 1.17 11.74 -3.24
CA HIS A 167 1.00 13.01 -3.93
C HIS A 167 2.04 13.24 -5.04
N PHE A 168 3.28 12.78 -4.84
CA PHE A 168 4.37 12.88 -5.82
C PHE A 168 4.54 11.62 -6.68
N CYS A 169 3.64 10.65 -6.57
CA CYS A 169 3.73 9.39 -7.31
C CYS A 169 3.58 9.61 -8.83
N VAL A 170 4.49 8.99 -9.59
CA VAL A 170 4.42 8.90 -11.05
C VAL A 170 4.13 7.46 -11.47
N SER A 171 3.27 7.26 -12.48
CA SER A 171 2.86 5.91 -12.90
C SER A 171 4.02 5.11 -13.51
N VAL A 172 4.31 3.95 -12.92
CA VAL A 172 5.34 3.00 -13.39
C VAL A 172 4.74 1.86 -14.24
N ALA A 173 3.49 1.99 -14.69
CA ALA A 173 2.76 0.91 -15.35
C ALA A 173 3.45 0.41 -16.64
N LYS A 174 4.11 1.30 -17.38
CA LYS A 174 4.77 0.98 -18.66
C LYS A 174 6.30 0.92 -18.60
N ALA A 175 6.91 1.12 -17.43
CA ALA A 175 8.36 1.20 -17.29
C ALA A 175 8.87 0.20 -16.23
N PRO A 176 9.24 -1.03 -16.62
CA PRO A 176 9.73 -2.07 -15.71
C PRO A 176 10.92 -1.64 -14.86
N VAL A 177 11.86 -0.90 -15.46
CA VAL A 177 13.05 -0.38 -14.77
C VAL A 177 12.69 0.60 -13.66
N VAL A 178 11.67 1.45 -13.86
CA VAL A 178 11.23 2.39 -12.83
C VAL A 178 10.58 1.64 -11.67
N ARG A 179 9.91 0.52 -11.93
CA ARG A 179 9.36 -0.34 -10.86
C ARG A 179 10.45 -0.95 -9.97
N ALA A 180 11.67 -1.15 -10.49
CA ALA A 180 12.76 -1.70 -9.69
C ALA A 180 13.27 -0.71 -8.63
N CYS A 181 12.97 0.59 -8.76
CA CYS A 181 13.44 1.62 -7.82
C CYS A 181 12.28 2.52 -7.33
N ALA A 182 11.06 1.96 -7.22
CA ALA A 182 9.81 2.69 -6.95
C ALA A 182 9.36 2.63 -5.50
#